data_AF-A0A9P3F2U5-F1
#
_entry.id   AF-A0A9P3F2U5-F1
#
_cell.length_a   1.000
_cell.length_b   1.000
_cell.length_c   1.000
_cell.angle_alpha   90.00
_cell.angle_beta   90.00
_cell.angle_gamma   90.00
#
_symmetry.space_group_name_H-M   'P 1'
#
loop_
_entity.id
_entity.type
_entity.pdbx_description
1 polymer ?
#
loop_
_entity_poly.entity_id
_entity_poly.type
_entity_poly.pdbx_seq_one_letter_code
_entity_poly.pdbx_strand_id
1 'polypeptide(L)'
;MNDQQNIPIQLFGPVLITMDPFAPPHPLLVAGVWEFTDLEISTDMLLALSSLPAIQNKRGLSFCLSWTGRGFLEDAVTSGLMVAVEHLGAKVPFVFEHHPDLFNATELPRLHLSLADHLIRILLSLLRVYVLVIEVSLILLVALRRSLKKFYLPKK
;
A
#
# COMPACT_ATOMS: atom_id res chain seq x y z
N MET A 1 -8.84 18.02 -16.70
CA MET A 1 -7.52 17.92 -17.37
C MET A 1 -7.05 19.26 -17.91
N ASN A 2 -7.64 19.80 -19.00
CA ASN A 2 -7.16 21.06 -19.60
C ASN A 2 -7.02 22.20 -18.59
N ASP A 3 -8.09 22.54 -17.88
CA ASP A 3 -8.08 23.68 -16.96
C ASP A 3 -7.12 23.47 -15.78
N GLN A 4 -7.03 22.23 -15.26
CA GLN A 4 -6.11 21.88 -14.18
C GLN A 4 -4.63 22.00 -14.60
N GLN A 5 -4.35 21.82 -15.89
CA GLN A 5 -3.00 21.89 -16.45
C GLN A 5 -2.74 23.22 -17.18
N ASN A 6 -3.68 24.18 -17.11
CA ASN A 6 -3.65 25.45 -17.84
C ASN A 6 -3.44 25.29 -19.37
N ILE A 7 -4.06 24.26 -19.98
CA ILE A 7 -3.97 23.99 -21.42
C ILE A 7 -5.14 24.65 -22.16
N PRO A 8 -4.90 25.64 -23.07
CA PRO A 8 -5.95 26.38 -23.74
C PRO A 8 -6.73 25.52 -24.73
N ILE A 9 -8.02 25.34 -24.46
CA ILE A 9 -8.92 24.49 -25.26
C ILE A 9 -9.12 25.01 -26.69
N GLN A 10 -9.03 26.32 -26.90
CA GLN A 10 -9.17 26.93 -28.23
C GLN A 10 -8.04 26.53 -29.18
N LEU A 11 -6.86 26.20 -28.65
CA LEU A 11 -5.70 25.82 -29.43
C LEU A 11 -5.59 24.29 -29.60
N PHE A 12 -5.89 23.54 -28.54
CA PHE A 12 -5.62 22.10 -28.48
C PHE A 12 -6.86 21.22 -28.46
N GLY A 13 -8.06 21.82 -28.34
CA GLY A 13 -9.27 21.07 -28.08
C GLY A 13 -9.25 20.38 -26.70
N PRO A 14 -10.20 19.46 -26.45
CA PRO A 14 -10.24 18.70 -25.20
C PRO A 14 -9.08 17.69 -25.14
N VAL A 15 -8.27 17.77 -24.08
CA VAL A 15 -7.15 16.88 -23.80
C VAL A 15 -7.54 15.98 -22.63
N LEU A 16 -7.56 14.67 -22.87
CA LEU A 16 -7.98 13.66 -21.92
C LEU A 16 -6.88 12.62 -21.76
N ILE A 17 -6.72 12.13 -20.54
CA ILE A 17 -5.90 10.97 -20.21
C ILE A 17 -6.84 9.95 -19.58
N THR A 18 -6.87 8.75 -20.13
CA THR A 18 -7.71 7.66 -19.63
C THR A 18 -6.81 6.50 -19.26
N MET A 19 -6.87 6.10 -17.99
CA MET A 19 -6.21 4.91 -17.47
C MET A 19 -7.18 3.73 -17.55
N ASP A 20 -6.70 2.58 -18.02
CA ASP A 20 -7.43 1.30 -18.10
C ASP A 20 -8.90 1.43 -18.58
N PRO A 21 -9.14 1.99 -19.78
CA PRO A 21 -10.49 2.19 -20.27
C PRO A 21 -11.21 0.85 -20.50
N PHE A 22 -12.47 0.77 -20.06
CA PHE A 22 -13.31 -0.42 -20.27
C PHE A 22 -13.50 -0.77 -21.76
N ALA A 23 -13.53 0.24 -22.64
CA ALA A 23 -13.57 0.08 -24.09
C ALA A 23 -12.52 1.01 -24.73
N PRO A 24 -11.86 0.58 -25.82
CA PRO A 24 -10.82 1.39 -26.44
C PRO A 24 -11.39 2.72 -26.94
N PRO A 25 -10.69 3.85 -26.70
CA PRO A 25 -11.07 5.14 -27.26
C PRO A 25 -11.08 5.09 -28.80
N HIS A 26 -11.90 5.95 -29.41
CA HIS A 26 -12.01 6.01 -30.86
C HIS A 26 -10.63 6.30 -31.49
N PRO A 27 -10.13 5.47 -32.43
CA PRO A 27 -8.72 5.51 -32.85
C PRO A 27 -8.30 6.84 -33.50
N LEU A 28 -9.22 7.55 -34.16
CA LEU A 28 -8.95 8.87 -34.72
C LEU A 28 -8.77 9.99 -33.68
N LEU A 29 -9.14 9.76 -32.43
CA LEU A 29 -9.03 10.73 -31.33
C LEU A 29 -7.86 10.42 -30.39
N VAL A 30 -7.17 9.30 -30.60
CA VAL A 30 -6.04 8.88 -29.76
C VAL A 30 -4.77 9.53 -30.25
N ALA A 31 -4.20 10.40 -29.42
CA ALA A 31 -2.89 11.01 -29.70
C ALA A 31 -1.73 10.03 -29.41
N GLY A 32 -1.89 9.15 -28.43
CA GLY A 32 -0.88 8.17 -28.05
C GLY A 32 -1.43 7.18 -27.03
N VAL A 33 -0.78 6.01 -26.97
CA VAL A 33 -1.04 4.95 -26.00
C VAL A 33 0.30 4.61 -25.36
N TRP A 34 0.32 4.53 -24.04
CA TRP A 34 1.47 4.13 -23.27
C TRP A 34 1.07 2.98 -22.35
N GLU A 35 1.88 1.94 -22.36
CA GLU A 35 1.71 0.79 -21.48
C GLU A 35 2.72 0.89 -20.35
N PHE A 36 2.20 0.86 -19.13
CA PHE A 36 3.00 0.81 -17.91
C PHE A 36 2.68 -0.48 -17.19
N THR A 37 3.70 -1.14 -16.68
CA THR A 37 3.52 -2.28 -15.79
C THR A 37 3.33 -1.74 -14.38
N ASP A 38 2.15 -1.95 -13.81
CA ASP A 38 1.94 -1.70 -12.40
C ASP A 38 2.82 -2.64 -11.58
N LEU A 39 3.54 -2.05 -10.63
CA LEU A 39 4.38 -2.80 -9.70
C LEU A 39 3.51 -3.26 -8.54
N GLU A 40 3.19 -4.56 -8.53
CA GLU A 40 2.50 -5.17 -7.40
C GLU A 40 3.48 -5.34 -6.22
N ILE A 41 3.10 -4.81 -5.05
CA ILE A 41 3.89 -4.98 -3.83
C ILE A 41 3.70 -6.40 -3.32
N SER A 42 4.69 -7.25 -3.54
CA SER A 42 4.72 -8.64 -3.07
C SER A 42 5.69 -8.83 -1.91
N THR A 43 5.51 -9.92 -1.15
CA THR A 43 6.46 -10.30 -0.09
C THR A 43 7.86 -10.53 -0.64
N ASP A 44 7.96 -11.11 -1.83
CA ASP A 44 9.23 -11.40 -2.49
C ASP A 44 9.95 -10.10 -2.90
N MET A 45 9.20 -9.11 -3.37
CA MET A 45 9.73 -7.77 -3.62
C MET A 45 10.31 -7.15 -2.36
N LEU A 46 9.57 -7.19 -1.23
CA LEU A 46 10.06 -6.63 0.04
C LEU A 46 11.32 -7.34 0.55
N LEU A 47 11.39 -8.67 0.39
CA LEU A 47 12.58 -9.45 0.74
C LEU A 47 13.77 -9.08 -0.15
N ALA A 48 13.56 -8.94 -1.46
CA ALA A 48 14.59 -8.49 -2.38
C ALA A 48 15.09 -7.07 -2.05
N LEU A 49 14.18 -6.15 -1.72
CA LEU A 49 14.52 -4.79 -1.31
C LEU A 49 15.33 -4.76 -0.02
N SER A 50 14.97 -5.56 0.99
CA SER A 50 15.76 -5.65 2.23
C SER A 50 17.17 -6.21 2.02
N SER A 51 17.38 -6.96 0.93
CA SER A 51 18.70 -7.49 0.55
C SER A 51 19.52 -6.52 -0.31
N LEU A 52 18.93 -5.43 -0.80
CA LEU A 52 19.59 -4.47 -1.70
C LEU A 52 20.87 -3.84 -1.12
N PRO A 53 20.94 -3.45 0.18
CA PRO A 53 22.17 -2.89 0.75
C PRO A 53 23.38 -3.84 0.64
N ALA A 54 23.14 -5.16 0.59
CA ALA A 54 24.20 -6.15 0.47
C ALA A 54 24.91 -6.12 -0.89
N ILE A 55 24.32 -5.53 -1.93
CA ILE A 55 24.89 -5.47 -3.28
C ILE A 55 25.24 -4.05 -3.75
N GLN A 56 24.91 -3.02 -2.97
CA GLN A 56 25.17 -1.62 -3.32
C GLN A 56 26.67 -1.29 -3.33
N ASN A 57 27.07 -0.47 -4.31
CA ASN A 57 28.44 -0.01 -4.53
C ASN A 57 29.48 -1.14 -4.60
N LYS A 58 29.05 -2.34 -5.01
CA LYS A 58 29.94 -3.50 -5.19
C LYS A 58 30.23 -3.70 -6.67
N ARG A 59 31.50 -3.95 -7.00
CA ARG A 59 31.96 -4.16 -8.39
C ARG A 59 31.65 -2.94 -9.30
N GLY A 60 31.61 -1.74 -8.73
CA GLY A 60 31.27 -0.51 -9.45
C GLY A 60 29.80 -0.40 -9.86
N LEU A 61 28.92 -1.23 -9.28
CA LEU A 61 27.49 -1.19 -9.56
C LEU A 61 26.73 -0.52 -8.41
N SER A 62 25.84 0.38 -8.78
CA SER A 62 24.94 1.07 -7.87
C SER A 62 23.53 1.08 -8.45
N PHE A 63 22.54 0.85 -7.59
CA PHE A 63 21.13 0.73 -7.97
C PHE A 63 20.35 1.87 -7.34
N CYS A 64 19.65 2.67 -8.15
CA CYS A 64 18.83 3.80 -7.68
C CYS A 64 17.52 3.82 -8.45
N LEU A 65 16.40 3.63 -7.76
CA LEU A 65 15.04 3.58 -8.33
C LEU A 65 14.01 3.99 -7.27
N SER A 66 12.77 4.24 -7.69
CA SER A 66 11.65 4.67 -6.82
C SER A 66 11.46 3.81 -5.58
N TRP A 67 11.84 2.53 -5.65
CA TRP A 67 11.61 1.53 -4.61
C TRP A 67 12.69 1.46 -3.52
N THR A 68 13.79 2.20 -3.64
CA THR A 68 14.76 2.26 -2.54
C THR A 68 14.23 3.09 -1.36
N GLY A 69 13.14 3.84 -1.55
CA GLY A 69 12.44 4.62 -0.53
C GLY A 69 11.02 4.12 -0.27
N ARG A 70 10.03 5.00 -0.43
CA ARG A 70 8.61 4.74 -0.19
C ARG A 70 7.83 4.28 -1.44
N GLY A 71 8.48 4.28 -2.62
CA GLY A 71 7.86 3.88 -3.89
C GLY A 71 7.32 5.03 -4.72
N PHE A 72 7.56 6.29 -4.33
CA PHE A 72 7.14 7.45 -5.11
C PHE A 72 8.20 7.89 -6.14
N LEU A 73 7.82 8.75 -7.07
CA LEU A 73 8.74 9.25 -8.10
C LEU A 73 9.89 10.07 -7.48
N GLU A 74 9.61 10.77 -6.40
CA GLU A 74 10.58 11.55 -5.62
C GLU A 74 11.69 10.66 -5.05
N ASP A 75 11.38 9.41 -4.69
CA ASP A 75 12.36 8.46 -4.18
C ASP A 75 13.35 8.03 -5.27
N ALA A 76 12.92 8.00 -6.54
CA ALA A 76 13.82 7.71 -7.66
C ALA A 76 14.84 8.84 -7.86
N VAL A 77 14.38 10.08 -7.78
CA VAL A 77 15.25 11.27 -7.88
C VAL A 77 16.22 11.30 -6.69
N THR A 78 15.70 11.11 -5.48
CA THR A 78 16.48 11.14 -4.25
C THR A 78 17.54 10.05 -4.23
N SER A 79 17.19 8.82 -4.59
CA SER A 79 18.14 7.70 -4.64
C SER A 79 19.20 7.85 -5.73
N GLY A 80 18.84 8.43 -6.89
CA GLY A 80 19.79 8.75 -7.94
C GLY A 80 20.83 9.78 -7.50
N LEU A 81 20.36 10.86 -6.85
CA LEU A 81 21.24 11.89 -6.29
C LEU A 81 22.13 11.33 -5.18
N MET A 82 21.59 10.47 -4.31
CA MET A 82 22.36 9.79 -3.26
C MET A 82 23.49 8.96 -3.87
N VAL A 83 23.20 8.11 -4.86
CA VAL A 83 24.25 7.32 -5.55
C VAL A 83 25.29 8.24 -6.20
N ALA A 84 24.85 9.33 -6.85
CA ALA A 84 25.76 10.27 -7.47
C ALA A 84 26.70 10.93 -6.44
N VAL A 85 26.19 11.33 -5.27
CA VAL A 85 26.99 11.99 -4.23
C VAL A 85 27.86 10.99 -3.46
N GLU A 86 27.27 9.91 -2.94
CA GLU A 86 27.93 8.98 -2.02
C GLU A 86 28.83 7.98 -2.74
N HIS A 87 28.40 7.42 -3.87
CA HIS A 87 29.16 6.40 -4.57
C HIS A 87 30.08 6.99 -5.65
N LEU A 88 29.67 8.11 -6.27
CA LEU A 88 30.41 8.73 -7.39
C LEU A 88 31.10 10.05 -7.02
N GLY A 89 30.87 10.60 -5.82
CA GLY A 89 31.54 11.82 -5.34
C GLY A 89 31.06 13.12 -5.97
N ALA A 90 29.86 13.14 -6.56
CA ALA A 90 29.27 14.35 -7.12
C ALA A 90 28.97 15.39 -6.03
N LYS A 91 29.03 16.67 -6.40
CA LYS A 91 28.64 17.78 -5.52
C LYS A 91 27.36 18.40 -6.06
N VAL A 92 26.32 18.41 -5.23
CA VAL A 92 25.03 19.03 -5.56
C VAL A 92 24.94 20.45 -4.99
N PRO A 93 24.29 21.40 -5.68
CA PRO A 93 24.22 22.80 -5.25
C PRO A 93 23.13 23.09 -4.20
N PHE A 94 22.46 22.06 -3.69
CA PHE A 94 21.39 22.16 -2.71
C PHE A 94 21.54 21.09 -1.65
N VAL A 95 21.02 21.38 -0.44
CA VAL A 95 20.89 20.38 0.62
C VAL A 95 19.67 19.53 0.29
N PHE A 96 19.85 18.21 0.22
CA PHE A 96 18.74 17.27 0.11
C PHE A 96 18.69 16.44 1.38
N GLU A 97 17.52 16.39 2.02
CA GLU A 97 17.30 15.55 3.18
C GLU A 97 16.96 14.13 2.73
N HIS A 98 17.71 13.18 3.25
CA HIS A 98 17.40 11.77 3.05
C HIS A 98 16.26 11.40 4.00
N HIS A 99 15.10 11.05 3.45
CA HIS A 99 14.10 10.37 4.26
C HIS A 99 14.60 8.95 4.51
N PRO A 100 14.75 8.52 5.79
CA PRO A 100 15.30 7.22 6.10
C PRO A 100 14.50 6.14 5.37
N ASP A 101 15.22 5.25 4.69
CA ASP A 101 14.64 4.13 3.95
C ASP A 101 13.60 3.42 4.82
N LEU A 102 12.53 2.90 4.19
CA LEU A 102 11.54 2.04 4.85
C LEU A 102 12.19 0.87 5.62
N PHE A 103 13.44 0.54 5.27
CA PHE A 103 14.27 -0.53 5.84
C PHE A 103 15.43 -0.05 6.74
N ASN A 104 15.91 1.19 6.60
CA ASN A 104 16.79 1.87 7.57
C ASN A 104 16.00 2.48 8.73
N ALA A 105 14.67 2.35 8.68
CA ALA A 105 13.89 2.00 9.84
C ALA A 105 14.39 0.64 10.41
N THR A 106 15.65 0.60 10.89
CA THR A 106 16.03 -0.26 12.01
C THR A 106 15.18 0.06 13.24
N GLU A 107 14.49 1.21 13.19
CA GLU A 107 13.28 1.57 13.91
C GLU A 107 12.01 1.60 13.03
N LEU A 108 11.76 0.59 12.19
CA LEU A 108 10.41 0.03 12.24
C LEU A 108 10.26 -0.24 13.73
N PRO A 109 9.20 0.19 14.42
CA PRO A 109 9.00 -0.30 15.77
C PRO A 109 9.04 -1.80 15.56
N ARG A 110 10.17 -2.44 15.93
CA ARG A 110 10.20 -3.81 16.33
C ARG A 110 9.09 -3.73 17.33
N LEU A 111 7.91 -4.23 16.95
CA LEU A 111 6.83 -4.44 17.87
C LEU A 111 7.49 -5.40 18.82
N HIS A 112 8.17 -4.84 19.80
CA HIS A 112 8.91 -5.54 20.80
C HIS A 112 7.77 -5.94 21.69
N LEU A 113 7.00 -6.92 21.18
CA LEU A 113 5.63 -7.18 21.55
C LEU A 113 5.71 -7.38 23.04
N SER A 114 5.34 -6.32 23.74
CA SER A 114 5.60 -6.27 25.16
C SER A 114 4.74 -7.37 25.76
N LEU A 115 5.12 -7.87 26.94
CA LEU A 115 4.22 -8.74 27.67
C LEU A 115 2.84 -8.08 27.81
N ALA A 116 2.80 -6.74 27.89
CA ALA A 116 1.58 -5.94 27.83
C ALA A 116 0.78 -6.15 26.53
N ASP A 117 1.43 -6.17 25.35
CA ASP A 117 0.75 -6.36 24.07
C ASP A 117 0.14 -7.76 23.94
N HIS A 118 0.84 -8.77 24.46
CA HIS A 118 0.31 -10.14 24.54
C HIS A 118 -0.88 -10.22 25.48
N LEU A 119 -0.82 -9.58 26.65
CA LEU A 119 -1.95 -9.54 27.59
C LEU A 119 -3.17 -8.82 27.00
N ILE A 120 -2.96 -7.69 26.31
CA ILE A 120 -4.03 -6.96 25.62
C ILE A 120 -4.67 -7.84 24.54
N ARG A 121 -3.87 -8.54 23.74
CA ARG A 121 -4.38 -9.47 22.71
C ARG A 121 -5.16 -10.64 23.31
N ILE A 122 -4.71 -11.18 24.44
CA ILE A 122 -5.42 -12.25 25.16
C ILE A 122 -6.75 -11.72 25.70
N LEU A 123 -6.77 -10.54 26.33
CA LEU A 123 -7.99 -9.95 26.87
C LEU A 123 -9.01 -9.65 25.78
N LEU A 124 -8.57 -9.06 24.65
CA LEU A 124 -9.43 -8.81 23.49
C LEU A 124 -9.96 -10.10 22.88
N SER A 125 -9.14 -11.16 22.83
CA SER A 125 -9.57 -12.48 22.34
C SER A 125 -10.63 -13.11 23.25
N LEU A 126 -10.46 -13.01 24.57
CA LEU A 126 -11.45 -13.48 25.54
C LEU A 126 -12.76 -12.69 25.46
N LEU A 127 -12.69 -11.37 25.35
CA LEU A 127 -13.86 -10.51 25.17
C LEU A 127 -14.62 -10.89 23.89
N ARG A 128 -13.91 -11.12 22.78
CA ARG A 128 -14.51 -11.54 21.51
C ARG A 128 -15.22 -12.89 21.64
N VAL A 129 -14.60 -13.87 22.30
CA VAL A 129 -15.24 -15.18 22.56
C VAL A 129 -16.48 -15.02 23.43
N TYR A 130 -16.43 -14.17 24.46
CA TYR A 130 -17.57 -13.93 25.34
C TYR A 130 -18.77 -13.32 24.60
N VAL A 131 -18.53 -12.32 23.74
CA VAL A 131 -19.58 -11.74 22.88
C VAL A 131 -20.20 -12.80 21.96
N LEU A 132 -19.38 -13.64 21.34
CA LEU A 132 -19.86 -14.73 20.49
C LEU A 132 -20.71 -15.75 21.27
N VAL A 133 -20.30 -16.11 22.49
CA VAL A 133 -21.08 -17.02 23.35
C VAL A 133 -22.44 -16.42 23.71
N ILE A 134 -22.50 -15.13 24.04
CA ILE A 134 -23.77 -14.43 24.30
C ILE A 134 -24.66 -14.45 23.06
N GLU A 135 -24.10 -14.13 21.89
CA GLU A 135 -24.86 -14.09 20.64
C GLU A 135 -25.45 -15.46 20.30
N VAL A 136 -24.64 -16.52 20.35
CA VAL A 136 -25.09 -17.90 20.15
C VAL A 136 -26.14 -18.30 21.19
N SER A 137 -25.94 -17.92 22.45
CA SER A 137 -26.88 -18.22 23.54
C SER A 137 -28.22 -17.52 23.33
N LEU A 138 -28.22 -16.26 22.90
CA LEU A 138 -29.44 -15.50 22.57
C LEU A 138 -30.17 -16.12 21.38
N ILE A 139 -29.45 -16.52 20.33
CA ILE A 139 -30.02 -17.21 19.17
C ILE A 139 -30.67 -18.52 19.61
N LEU A 140 -29.98 -19.32 20.44
CA LEU A 140 -30.50 -20.58 20.96
C LEU A 140 -31.75 -20.37 21.83
N LEU A 141 -31.76 -19.33 22.67
CA LEU A 141 -32.87 -18.99 23.55
C LEU A 141 -34.09 -18.51 22.75
N VAL A 142 -33.87 -17.73 21.69
CA VAL A 142 -34.93 -17.35 20.74
C VAL A 142 -35.46 -18.56 19.97
N ALA A 143 -34.58 -19.47 19.53
CA ALA A 143 -34.97 -20.71 18.86
C ALA A 143 -35.79 -21.62 19.79
N LEU A 144 -35.37 -21.79 21.04
CA LEU A 144 -36.08 -22.55 22.07
C LEU A 144 -37.45 -21.93 22.36
N ARG A 145 -37.54 -20.60 22.51
CA ARG A 145 -38.81 -19.87 22.68
C ARG A 145 -39.74 -20.05 21.48
N ARG A 146 -39.22 -20.03 20.25
CA ARG A 146 -40.01 -20.30 19.03
C ARG A 146 -40.51 -21.75 18.98
N SER A 147 -39.67 -22.71 19.36
CA SER A 147 -40.04 -24.13 19.45
C SER A 147 -41.16 -24.35 20.49
N LEU A 148 -41.03 -23.78 21.68
CA LEU A 148 -42.06 -23.85 22.73
C LEU A 148 -43.37 -23.19 22.29
N LYS A 149 -43.33 -22.00 21.66
CA LYS A 149 -44.55 -21.37 21.09
C LYS A 149 -45.25 -22.24 20.03
N LYS A 150 -44.50 -23.02 19.25
CA LYS A 150 -45.04 -23.94 18.25
C LYS A 150 -45.78 -25.14 18.89
N PHE A 151 -45.42 -25.53 20.11
CA PHE A 151 -46.10 -26.58 20.88
C PHE A 151 -47.39 -26.09 21.58
N TYR A 152 -47.49 -24.82 21.97
CA TYR A 152 -48.65 -24.27 22.68
C TYR A 152 -49.76 -23.69 21.79
N LEU A 153 -49.54 -23.57 20.48
CA LEU A 153 -50.59 -23.20 19.50
C LEU A 153 -50.95 -24.44 18.67
N PRO A 154 -52.06 -25.14 18.97
CA PRO A 154 -52.54 -26.20 18.09
C PRO A 154 -52.92 -25.58 16.73
N LYS A 155 -52.50 -26.23 15.65
CA LYS A 155 -53.00 -25.94 14.29
C LYS A 155 -54.53 -26.01 14.33
N LYS A 156 -55.19 -24.89 14.01
CA LYS A 156 -56.56 -24.92 13.49
C LYS A 156 -56.56 -25.51 12.09
#